data_AF-A0A1Q4VRX7-F1
#
_entry.id   AF-A0A1Q4VRX7-F1
#
_cell.length_a   1.000
_cell.length_b   1.000
_cell.length_c   1.000
_cell.angle_alpha   90.00
_cell.angle_beta   90.00
_cell.angle_gamma   90.00
#
_symmetry.space_group_name_H-M   'P 1'
#
loop_
_entity.id
_entity.type
_entity.pdbx_description
1 polymer ?
#
loop_
_entity_poly.entity_id
_entity_poly.type
_entity_poly.pdbx_seq_one_letter_code
_entity_poly.pdbx_strand_id
1 'polypeptide(L)'
;MLLRMIDTPDSGASGPTWSFAGACEPADYPAVGVLGVPGVQHAGGTGRTLCGIRGRYLRRFLNLFEPQYPGSCHKCRALAEAAPSRPCGQERLHDLLLRDADDAPLRTDLLAALRRGASIAIWITGPTTDLQSHARLDLMTEEAGPAAEALAAVGRSVTLARVEDADRQYLVVLPPDGRARIARGAVVPAPAAGR
;
A
#
# COMPACT_ATOMS: atom_id res chain seq x y z
N MET A 1 -3.15 -3.80 -13.26
CA MET A 1 -2.28 -3.87 -12.07
C MET A 1 -1.90 -2.43 -11.74
N LEU A 2 -2.53 -1.83 -10.73
CA LEU A 2 -2.29 -0.44 -10.33
C LEU A 2 -1.10 -0.44 -9.36
N LEU A 3 0.05 0.07 -9.80
CA LEU A 3 1.12 0.50 -8.91
C LEU A 3 0.56 1.66 -8.06
N ARG A 4 0.30 1.41 -6.77
CA ARG A 4 0.07 2.49 -5.81
C ARG A 4 1.43 2.97 -5.33
N MET A 5 1.87 4.11 -5.86
CA MET A 5 2.92 4.92 -5.27
C MET A 5 2.31 5.54 -4.01
N ILE A 6 2.81 5.16 -2.83
CA ILE A 6 2.36 5.69 -1.54
C ILE A 6 3.15 6.99 -1.33
N ASP A 7 2.48 8.13 -1.34
CA ASP A 7 3.10 9.41 -1.01
C ASP A 7 3.67 9.35 0.41
N THR A 8 4.97 9.64 0.51
CA THR A 8 5.73 9.62 1.78
C THR A 8 5.77 11.04 2.34
N PRO A 9 5.55 11.27 3.65
CA PRO A 9 5.78 12.58 4.22
C PRO A 9 7.28 12.90 4.26
N ASP A 10 7.60 14.12 3.87
CA ASP A 10 8.94 14.70 3.88
C ASP A 10 9.51 14.71 5.30
N SER A 11 10.69 14.11 5.50
CA SER A 11 11.28 13.82 6.83
C SER A 11 12.01 15.02 7.46
N GLY A 12 11.58 16.25 7.18
CA GLY A 12 12.38 17.46 7.44
C GLY A 12 11.70 18.64 8.16
N ALA A 13 10.42 18.58 8.49
CA ALA A 13 9.72 19.71 9.12
C ALA A 13 9.10 19.31 10.46
N SER A 14 9.09 20.25 11.42
CA SER A 14 8.39 20.18 12.71
C SER A 14 6.86 20.14 12.51
N GLY A 15 6.39 19.06 11.87
CA GLY A 15 5.00 18.68 11.79
C GLY A 15 4.57 17.84 13.00
N PRO A 16 3.29 17.46 13.08
CA PRO A 16 2.82 16.57 14.12
C PRO A 16 3.68 15.29 14.16
N THR A 17 4.05 14.85 15.36
CA THR A 17 4.71 13.56 15.58
C THR A 17 3.92 12.48 14.85
N TRP A 18 4.60 11.70 14.00
CA TRP A 18 3.97 10.65 13.20
C TRP A 18 3.12 9.69 14.07
N SER A 19 1.95 9.32 13.55
CA SER A 19 1.08 8.27 14.13
C SER A 19 0.15 7.72 13.05
N PHE A 20 -0.38 6.51 13.24
CA PHE A 20 -1.39 5.96 12.33
C PHE A 20 -2.63 6.86 12.20
N ALA A 21 -3.15 7.36 13.32
CA ALA A 21 -4.29 8.27 13.32
C ALA A 21 -4.05 9.54 12.52
N GLY A 22 -2.84 10.11 12.61
CA GLY A 22 -2.44 11.28 11.82
C GLY A 22 -2.13 10.99 10.36
N ALA A 23 -1.89 9.72 10.00
CA ALA A 23 -1.55 9.27 8.65
C ALA A 23 -2.73 8.66 7.88
N CYS A 24 -3.91 8.56 8.49
CA CYS A 24 -5.11 8.01 7.86
C CYS A 24 -5.34 8.60 6.45
N GLU A 25 -5.58 7.72 5.49
CA GLU A 25 -5.79 8.08 4.09
C GLU A 25 -7.26 8.51 3.88
N PRO A 26 -7.55 9.46 2.98
CA PRO A 26 -8.92 9.73 2.56
C PRO A 26 -9.61 8.48 2.01
N ALA A 27 -10.94 8.45 2.07
CA ALA A 27 -11.69 7.37 1.45
C ALA A 27 -11.54 7.39 -0.08
N ASP A 28 -10.89 6.36 -0.62
CA ASP A 28 -10.77 6.21 -2.08
C ASP A 28 -12.01 5.59 -2.72
N TYR A 29 -12.39 6.16 -3.87
CA TYR A 29 -13.43 5.64 -4.75
C TYR A 29 -12.89 5.55 -6.19
N PRO A 30 -13.20 4.50 -6.97
CA PRO A 30 -12.91 4.49 -8.39
C PRO A 30 -13.67 5.61 -9.10
N ALA A 31 -13.01 6.24 -10.07
CA ALA A 31 -13.67 7.18 -10.95
C ALA A 31 -14.55 6.47 -11.98
N VAL A 32 -15.77 6.94 -12.13
CA VAL A 32 -16.70 6.43 -13.15
C VAL A 32 -17.40 7.58 -13.88
N GLY A 33 -17.61 7.41 -15.19
CA GLY A 33 -18.48 8.25 -15.99
C GLY A 33 -19.83 7.60 -16.19
N VAL A 34 -20.83 8.39 -16.57
CA VAL A 34 -22.16 7.89 -16.95
C VAL A 34 -22.24 7.81 -18.46
N LEU A 35 -22.70 6.68 -18.99
CA LEU A 35 -22.93 6.51 -20.43
C LEU A 35 -23.96 7.54 -20.92
N GLY A 36 -23.61 8.29 -21.96
CA GLY A 36 -24.46 9.34 -22.53
C GLY A 36 -24.36 10.72 -21.85
N VAL A 37 -23.62 10.84 -20.74
CA VAL A 37 -23.35 12.12 -20.06
C VAL A 37 -21.84 12.30 -19.87
N PRO A 38 -21.12 12.72 -20.93
CA PRO A 38 -19.68 12.92 -20.85
C PRO A 38 -19.32 14.12 -19.98
N GLY A 39 -18.12 14.10 -19.41
CA GLY A 39 -17.53 15.26 -18.71
C GLY A 39 -17.80 15.34 -17.21
N VAL A 40 -18.67 14.47 -16.65
CA VAL A 40 -18.88 14.40 -15.20
C VAL A 40 -18.31 13.10 -14.62
N GLN A 41 -17.39 13.24 -13.68
CA GLN A 41 -16.82 12.14 -12.91
C GLN A 41 -17.69 11.88 -11.68
N HIS A 42 -17.94 10.61 -11.38
CA HIS A 42 -18.62 10.17 -10.17
C HIS A 42 -17.72 9.25 -9.35
N ALA A 43 -17.89 9.28 -8.03
CA ALA A 43 -17.32 8.30 -7.11
C ALA A 43 -18.09 6.99 -7.24
N GLY A 44 -17.45 5.94 -7.74
CA GLY A 44 -18.01 4.59 -7.82
C GLY A 44 -17.96 3.89 -6.46
N GLY A 45 -19.04 3.20 -6.10
CA GLY A 45 -19.11 2.29 -4.96
C GLY A 45 -19.54 0.89 -5.41
N THR A 46 -19.95 0.05 -4.46
CA THR A 46 -20.36 -1.34 -4.73
C THR A 46 -21.67 -1.36 -5.54
N GLY A 47 -21.56 -1.46 -6.86
CA GLY A 47 -22.69 -1.60 -7.79
C GLY A 47 -23.46 -0.30 -8.11
N ARG A 48 -23.08 0.84 -7.51
CA ARG A 48 -23.65 2.16 -7.78
C ARG A 48 -22.65 3.27 -7.46
N THR A 49 -22.85 4.48 -7.98
CA THR A 49 -22.11 5.67 -7.52
C THR A 49 -22.59 6.11 -6.14
N LEU A 50 -21.78 6.90 -5.42
CA LEU A 50 -22.18 7.49 -4.14
C LEU A 50 -23.45 8.36 -4.28
N CYS A 51 -23.61 9.04 -5.41
CA CYS A 51 -24.81 9.84 -5.67
C CYS A 51 -26.05 9.00 -6.07
N GLY A 52 -25.92 7.68 -6.25
CA GLY A 52 -27.03 6.73 -6.44
C GLY A 52 -27.22 6.15 -7.85
N ILE A 53 -26.31 6.42 -8.79
CA ILE A 53 -26.44 5.95 -10.19
C ILE A 53 -26.05 4.47 -10.26
N ARG A 54 -26.91 3.64 -10.86
CA ARG A 54 -26.72 2.18 -10.94
C ARG A 54 -25.60 1.79 -11.92
N GLY A 55 -24.86 0.74 -11.56
CA GLY A 55 -23.68 0.24 -12.26
C GLY A 55 -23.83 -0.05 -13.76
N ARG A 56 -25.02 -0.48 -14.21
CA ARG A 56 -25.28 -0.81 -15.62
C ARG A 56 -25.14 0.37 -16.60
N TYR A 57 -25.07 1.60 -16.08
CA TYR A 57 -24.90 2.82 -16.86
C TYR A 57 -23.51 3.45 -16.68
N LEU A 58 -22.59 2.76 -16.00
CA LEU A 58 -21.30 3.33 -15.60
C LEU A 58 -20.17 2.83 -16.50
N ARG A 59 -19.33 3.75 -16.94
CA ARG A 59 -18.02 3.45 -17.55
C ARG A 59 -16.94 3.69 -16.50
N ARG A 60 -16.15 2.66 -16.20
CA ARG A 60 -15.02 2.79 -15.27
C ARG A 60 -13.84 3.48 -15.95
N PHE A 61 -13.21 4.40 -15.23
CA PHE A 61 -11.89 4.92 -15.58
C PHE A 61 -10.80 4.18 -14.81
N LEU A 62 -9.56 4.30 -15.25
CA LEU A 62 -8.40 3.64 -14.63
C LEU A 62 -7.78 4.46 -13.48
N ASN A 63 -8.33 5.64 -13.18
CA ASN A 63 -7.91 6.50 -12.07
C ASN A 63 -8.93 6.50 -10.92
N LEU A 64 -8.51 7.06 -9.78
CA LEU A 64 -9.39 7.31 -8.64
C LEU A 64 -10.25 8.56 -8.89
N PHE A 65 -11.40 8.61 -8.21
CA PHE A 65 -12.25 9.79 -8.17
C PHE A 65 -11.53 10.90 -7.39
N GLU A 66 -11.46 12.09 -7.97
CA GLU A 66 -10.81 13.24 -7.36
C GLU A 66 -11.90 14.25 -6.96
N PRO A 67 -12.24 14.39 -5.66
CA PRO A 67 -13.29 15.31 -5.22
C PRO A 67 -13.07 16.73 -5.75
N GLN A 68 -11.83 17.21 -5.71
CA GLN A 68 -11.41 18.54 -6.15
C GLN A 68 -11.38 18.74 -7.67
N TYR A 69 -11.49 17.68 -8.48
CA TYR A 69 -11.51 17.82 -9.94
C TYR A 69 -12.74 18.66 -10.37
N PRO A 70 -12.58 19.67 -11.25
CA PRO A 70 -13.69 20.55 -11.65
C PRO A 70 -14.88 19.81 -12.27
N GLY A 71 -14.63 18.70 -12.96
CA GLY A 71 -15.68 17.85 -13.55
C GLY A 71 -16.30 16.85 -12.57
N SER A 72 -16.02 16.93 -11.27
CA SER A 72 -16.58 16.00 -10.28
C SER A 72 -18.01 16.35 -9.90
N CYS A 73 -18.87 15.33 -9.87
CA CYS A 73 -20.25 15.46 -9.40
C CYS A 73 -20.28 16.03 -7.98
N HIS A 74 -20.97 17.16 -7.79
CA HIS A 74 -20.99 17.89 -6.52
C HIS A 74 -21.51 17.05 -5.33
N LYS A 75 -22.46 16.14 -5.58
CA LYS A 75 -22.95 15.20 -4.55
C LYS A 75 -21.93 14.11 -4.23
N CYS A 76 -21.22 13.58 -5.23
CA CYS A 76 -20.15 12.62 -5.00
C CYS A 76 -18.97 13.26 -4.25
N ARG A 77 -18.63 14.52 -4.55
CA ARG A 77 -17.62 15.30 -3.83
C ARG A 77 -17.95 15.36 -2.33
N ALA A 78 -19.11 15.92 -1.98
CA ALA A 78 -19.51 16.09 -0.58
C ALA A 78 -19.57 14.76 0.18
N LEU A 79 -20.05 13.68 -0.45
CA LEU A 79 -20.10 12.36 0.16
C LEU A 79 -18.72 11.71 0.32
N ALA A 80 -17.79 11.95 -0.62
CA ALA A 80 -16.43 11.45 -0.54
C ALA A 80 -15.61 12.19 0.53
N GLU A 81 -15.78 13.51 0.63
CA GLU A 81 -15.12 14.34 1.66
C GLU A 81 -15.63 14.03 3.07
N ALA A 82 -16.91 13.71 3.22
CA ALA A 82 -17.51 13.31 4.50
C ALA A 82 -17.29 11.82 4.84
N ALA A 83 -16.71 11.04 3.94
CA ALA A 83 -16.51 9.62 4.17
C ALA A 83 -15.44 9.39 5.25
N PRO A 84 -15.60 8.36 6.10
CA PRO A 84 -14.58 8.01 7.08
C PRO A 84 -13.24 7.75 6.39
N SER A 85 -12.17 8.29 6.96
CA SER A 85 -10.81 7.98 6.52
C SER A 85 -10.52 6.50 6.68
N ARG A 86 -9.54 6.02 5.92
CA ARG A 86 -9.06 4.64 5.96
C ARG A 86 -7.72 4.55 6.68
N PRO A 87 -7.44 3.40 7.32
CA PRO A 87 -6.10 3.09 7.80
C PRO A 87 -5.05 3.26 6.69
N CYS A 88 -3.94 3.92 7.01
CA CYS A 88 -2.84 4.09 6.08
C CYS A 88 -2.19 2.76 5.70
N GLY A 89 -1.36 2.75 4.65
CA GLY A 89 -0.58 1.57 4.28
C GLY A 89 0.17 0.94 5.46
N GLN A 90 0.82 1.74 6.30
CA GLN A 90 1.59 1.27 7.45
C GLN A 90 0.71 0.57 8.49
N GLU A 91 -0.46 1.14 8.81
CA GLU A 91 -1.42 0.53 9.74
C GLU A 91 -1.99 -0.76 9.17
N ARG A 92 -2.34 -0.78 7.87
CA ARG A 92 -2.83 -1.98 7.20
C ARG A 92 -1.79 -3.10 7.20
N LEU A 93 -0.52 -2.80 6.95
CA LEU A 93 0.56 -3.79 7.00
C LEU A 93 0.82 -4.25 8.44
N HIS A 94 0.81 -3.33 9.40
CA HIS A 94 0.93 -3.64 10.82
C HIS A 94 -0.15 -4.64 11.27
N ASP A 95 -1.41 -4.37 10.95
CA ASP A 95 -2.52 -5.25 11.31
C ASP A 95 -2.49 -6.60 10.58
N LEU A 96 -2.01 -6.61 9.34
CA LEU A 96 -1.76 -7.85 8.59
C LEU A 96 -0.72 -8.71 9.30
N LEU A 97 0.41 -8.14 9.71
CA LEU A 97 1.49 -8.85 10.38
C LEU A 97 1.08 -9.36 11.77
N LEU A 98 0.22 -8.64 12.50
CA LEU A 98 -0.36 -9.14 13.74
C LEU A 98 -1.16 -10.43 13.54
N ARG A 99 -1.86 -10.56 12.41
CA ARG A 99 -2.67 -11.74 12.11
C ARG A 99 -1.84 -12.87 11.51
N ASP A 100 -0.93 -12.55 10.60
CA ASP A 100 -0.39 -13.50 9.62
C ASP A 100 1.09 -13.82 9.83
N ALA A 101 1.81 -13.13 10.70
CA ALA A 101 3.21 -13.44 11.03
C ALA A 101 3.35 -14.16 12.39
N ASP A 102 4.30 -15.09 12.47
CA ASP A 102 4.64 -15.79 13.71
C ASP A 102 5.12 -14.80 14.80
N ASP A 103 4.90 -15.14 16.07
CA ASP A 103 5.35 -14.32 17.20
C ASP A 103 6.87 -14.46 17.41
N ALA A 104 7.61 -13.68 16.62
CA ALA A 104 9.06 -13.67 16.59
C ALA A 104 9.62 -12.25 16.78
N PRO A 105 10.87 -12.11 17.28
CA PRO A 105 11.49 -10.81 17.50
C PRO A 105 11.48 -9.86 16.29
N LEU A 106 11.71 -10.38 15.07
CA LEU A 106 11.66 -9.58 13.85
C LEU A 106 10.27 -9.00 13.56
N ARG A 107 9.21 -9.73 13.90
CA ARG A 107 7.84 -9.21 13.80
C ARG A 107 7.68 -8.03 14.75
N THR A 108 8.08 -8.20 16.01
CA THR A 108 7.98 -7.14 17.03
C THR A 108 8.75 -5.88 16.61
N ASP A 109 9.97 -6.04 16.11
CA ASP A 109 10.80 -4.94 15.62
C ASP A 109 10.13 -4.21 14.45
N LEU A 110 9.61 -4.94 13.46
CA LEU A 110 8.93 -4.37 12.30
C LEU A 110 7.63 -3.65 12.68
N LEU A 111 6.82 -4.24 13.57
CA LEU A 111 5.61 -3.58 14.08
C LEU A 111 5.95 -2.27 14.79
N ALA A 112 7.03 -2.25 15.57
CA ALA A 112 7.51 -1.03 16.22
C ALA A 112 8.00 0.01 15.20
N ALA A 113 8.70 -0.42 14.14
CA ALA A 113 9.14 0.46 13.05
C ALA A 113 7.96 1.10 12.30
N LEU A 114 6.92 0.32 11.97
CA LEU A 114 5.71 0.84 11.33
C LEU A 114 4.99 1.88 12.20
N ARG A 115 4.94 1.66 13.53
CA ARG A 115 4.37 2.64 14.48
C ARG A 115 5.19 3.93 14.55
N ARG A 116 6.49 3.88 14.30
CA ARG A 116 7.37 5.06 14.21
C ARG A 116 7.32 5.75 12.84
N GLY A 117 6.70 5.12 11.84
CA GLY A 117 6.55 5.70 10.51
C GLY A 117 7.55 5.22 9.48
N ALA A 118 8.09 4.01 9.66
CA ALA A 118 8.83 3.34 8.60
C ALA A 118 8.05 3.36 7.28
N SER A 119 8.76 3.65 6.19
CA SER A 119 8.14 3.82 4.88
C SER A 119 7.92 2.46 4.21
N ILE A 120 6.80 2.31 3.49
CA ILE A 120 6.56 1.13 2.65
C ILE A 120 7.05 1.48 1.25
N ALA A 121 8.27 1.06 0.91
CA ALA A 121 8.88 1.31 -0.39
C ALA A 121 8.22 0.50 -1.51
N ILE A 122 7.68 -0.68 -1.18
CA ILE A 122 6.89 -1.48 -2.11
C ILE A 122 5.85 -2.30 -1.35
N TRP A 123 4.66 -2.44 -1.93
CA TRP A 123 3.67 -3.41 -1.48
C TRP A 123 2.86 -3.89 -2.68
N ILE A 124 3.17 -5.10 -3.15
CA ILE A 124 2.61 -5.65 -4.39
C ILE A 124 2.27 -7.13 -4.22
N THR A 125 1.26 -7.57 -4.95
CA THR A 125 0.86 -8.98 -5.03
C THR A 125 0.96 -9.42 -6.48
N GLY A 126 1.61 -10.55 -6.73
CA GLY A 126 1.80 -11.06 -8.08
C GLY A 126 2.54 -12.39 -8.14
N PRO A 127 2.74 -12.93 -9.35
CA PRO A 127 3.51 -14.15 -9.57
C PRO A 127 4.93 -14.00 -9.01
N THR A 128 5.44 -15.05 -8.37
CA THR A 128 6.77 -15.02 -7.75
C THR A 128 7.89 -14.63 -8.71
N THR A 129 7.82 -15.03 -9.98
CA THR A 129 8.77 -14.67 -11.04
C THR A 129 8.92 -13.16 -11.24
N ASP A 130 7.83 -12.42 -11.10
CA ASP A 130 7.79 -10.98 -11.34
C ASP A 130 8.26 -10.19 -10.12
N LEU A 131 8.32 -10.85 -8.95
CA LEU A 131 8.60 -10.23 -7.67
C LEU A 131 10.06 -10.40 -7.21
N GLN A 132 10.84 -11.29 -7.83
CA GLN A 132 12.22 -11.56 -7.41
C GLN A 132 13.11 -10.31 -7.42
N SER A 133 13.01 -9.49 -8.47
CA SER A 133 13.78 -8.25 -8.59
C SER A 133 13.42 -7.22 -7.51
N HIS A 134 12.19 -7.28 -6.98
CA HIS A 134 11.72 -6.37 -5.95
C HIS A 134 12.11 -6.80 -4.54
N ALA A 135 12.45 -8.08 -4.34
CA ALA A 135 12.73 -8.64 -3.02
C ALA A 135 14.07 -8.19 -2.44
N ARG A 136 15.09 -7.93 -3.27
CA ARG A 136 16.46 -7.57 -2.85
C ARG A 136 16.99 -8.49 -1.74
N LEU A 137 16.80 -9.80 -1.92
CA LEU A 137 17.19 -10.83 -0.94
C LEU A 137 18.69 -10.83 -0.65
N ASP A 138 19.50 -10.40 -1.60
CA ASP A 138 20.95 -10.21 -1.50
C ASP A 138 21.36 -9.20 -0.40
N LEU A 139 20.45 -8.31 -0.02
CA LEU A 139 20.68 -7.32 1.04
C LEU A 139 20.22 -7.79 2.42
N MET A 140 19.56 -8.95 2.51
CA MET A 140 19.02 -9.47 3.76
C MET A 140 20.10 -10.25 4.52
N THR A 141 20.31 -9.89 5.78
CA THR A 141 21.30 -10.50 6.67
C THR A 141 20.68 -11.46 7.67
N GLU A 142 19.39 -11.31 7.98
CA GLU A 142 18.64 -12.15 8.92
C GLU A 142 17.40 -12.73 8.24
N GLU A 143 17.14 -14.02 8.48
CA GLU A 143 15.99 -14.77 7.95
C GLU A 143 15.83 -14.71 6.41
N ALA A 144 16.92 -14.45 5.69
CA ALA A 144 16.94 -14.40 4.23
C ALA A 144 16.55 -15.73 3.59
N GLY A 145 16.99 -16.87 4.16
CA GLY A 145 16.68 -18.21 3.68
C GLY A 145 15.18 -18.52 3.69
N PRO A 146 14.52 -18.48 4.87
CA PRO A 146 13.07 -18.70 4.95
C PRO A 146 12.24 -17.73 4.10
N ALA A 147 12.67 -16.46 3.96
CA ALA A 147 12.02 -15.51 3.06
C ALA A 147 12.21 -15.89 1.58
N ALA A 148 13.41 -16.33 1.20
CA ALA A 148 13.70 -16.80 -0.15
C ALA A 148 12.90 -18.07 -0.50
N GLU A 149 12.78 -19.02 0.43
CA GLU A 149 11.95 -20.21 0.26
C GLU A 149 10.48 -19.87 0.07
N ALA A 150 9.94 -18.95 0.88
CA ALA A 150 8.57 -18.48 0.74
C ALA A 150 8.32 -17.78 -0.61
N LEU A 151 9.32 -17.02 -1.10
CA LEU A 151 9.25 -16.36 -2.39
C LEU A 151 9.44 -17.35 -3.56
N ALA A 152 10.22 -18.40 -3.39
CA ALA A 152 10.50 -19.40 -4.40
C ALA A 152 9.39 -20.46 -4.56
N ALA A 153 8.34 -20.41 -3.73
CA ALA A 153 7.21 -21.33 -3.81
C ALA A 153 6.55 -21.28 -5.21
N VAL A 154 6.92 -22.24 -6.05
CA VAL A 154 6.61 -22.25 -7.49
C VAL A 154 5.10 -22.29 -7.71
N GLY A 155 4.63 -21.45 -8.65
CA GLY A 155 3.25 -21.48 -9.14
C GLY A 155 2.22 -20.72 -8.30
N ARG A 156 2.66 -19.88 -7.36
CA ARG A 156 1.76 -19.09 -6.51
C ARG A 156 1.95 -17.59 -6.72
N SER A 157 0.86 -16.85 -6.55
CA SER A 157 0.92 -15.40 -6.38
C SER A 157 1.24 -15.12 -4.91
N VAL A 158 2.24 -14.31 -4.64
CA VAL A 158 2.63 -13.92 -3.27
C VAL A 158 2.50 -12.41 -3.10
N THR A 159 2.29 -11.98 -1.87
CA THR A 159 2.34 -10.56 -1.51
C THR A 159 3.70 -10.25 -0.95
N LEU A 160 4.36 -9.22 -1.50
CA LEU A 160 5.66 -8.75 -1.07
C LEU A 160 5.53 -7.32 -0.57
N ALA A 161 6.08 -7.05 0.62
CA ALA A 161 6.25 -5.69 1.11
C ALA A 161 7.71 -5.45 1.50
N ARG A 162 8.23 -4.27 1.15
CA ARG A 162 9.54 -3.81 1.59
C ARG A 162 9.36 -2.56 2.41
N VAL A 163 9.90 -2.58 3.61
CA VAL A 163 9.77 -1.50 4.60
C VAL A 163 11.15 -0.96 4.92
N GLU A 164 11.28 0.37 4.94
CA GLU A 164 12.55 1.06 5.20
C GLU A 164 12.40 1.90 6.47
N ASP A 165 13.26 1.66 7.46
CA ASP A 165 13.32 2.34 8.76
C ASP A 165 14.76 2.79 9.03
N ALA A 166 15.06 4.06 8.77
CA ALA A 166 16.38 4.69 8.97
C ALA A 166 17.56 3.90 8.34
N ASP A 167 18.17 2.99 9.10
CA ASP A 167 19.32 2.17 8.72
C ASP A 167 18.94 0.72 8.36
N ARG A 168 17.67 0.35 8.50
CA ARG A 168 17.15 -1.02 8.34
C ARG A 168 16.16 -1.13 7.20
N GLN A 169 16.28 -2.22 6.47
CA GLN A 169 15.29 -2.67 5.49
C GLN A 169 14.69 -3.98 5.96
N TYR A 170 13.37 -4.08 5.87
CA TYR A 170 12.63 -5.33 6.10
C TYR A 170 12.02 -5.80 4.79
N LEU A 171 12.07 -7.10 4.56
CA LEU A 171 11.34 -7.79 3.51
C LEU A 171 10.26 -8.66 4.16
N VAL A 172 9.01 -8.44 3.78
CA VAL A 172 7.88 -9.29 4.15
C VAL A 172 7.44 -10.06 2.91
N VAL A 173 7.45 -11.38 3.00
CA VAL A 173 6.90 -12.29 2.00
C VAL A 173 5.68 -12.97 2.61
N LEU A 174 4.50 -12.72 2.06
CA LEU A 174 3.25 -13.30 2.50
C LEU A 174 2.70 -14.23 1.40
N PRO A 175 2.85 -15.55 1.57
CA PRO A 175 2.20 -16.55 0.73
C PRO A 175 0.67 -16.52 0.91
N PRO A 176 -0.13 -16.96 -0.08
CA PRO A 176 -1.58 -16.86 -0.04
C PRO A 176 -2.23 -17.74 1.05
N ASP A 177 -1.61 -18.88 1.37
CA ASP A 177 -2.11 -19.84 2.38
C ASP A 177 -1.10 -20.05 3.52
N GLY A 178 -0.15 -19.12 3.69
CA GLY A 178 0.99 -19.28 4.58
C GLY A 178 1.14 -18.15 5.58
N ARG A 179 1.99 -18.38 6.58
CA ARG A 179 2.45 -17.32 7.48
C ARG A 179 3.43 -16.39 6.75
N ALA A 180 3.38 -15.11 7.09
CA ALA A 180 4.35 -14.13 6.59
C ALA A 180 5.76 -14.51 7.07
N ARG A 181 6.71 -14.45 6.14
CA ARG A 181 8.15 -14.53 6.44
C ARG A 181 8.73 -13.13 6.41
N ILE A 182 9.50 -12.80 7.45
CA ILE A 182 10.11 -11.49 7.62
C ILE A 182 11.62 -11.68 7.61
N ALA A 183 12.30 -11.00 6.69
CA ALA A 183 13.74 -10.88 6.67
C ALA A 183 14.16 -9.43 6.96
N ARG A 184 15.36 -9.26 7.50
CA ARG A 184 15.95 -7.95 7.79
C ARG A 184 17.33 -7.83 7.16
N GLY A 185 17.64 -6.62 6.69
CA GLY A 185 18.97 -6.22 6.24
C GLY A 185 19.21 -4.74 6.48
N ALA A 186 20.34 -4.24 5.99
CA ALA A 186 20.68 -2.82 6.05
C ALA A 186 20.04 -2.06 4.87
N VAL A 187 19.70 -0.78 5.07
CA VAL A 187 19.44 0.12 3.95
C VAL A 187 20.77 0.40 3.27
N VAL A 188 20.92 -0.03 2.00
CA VAL A 188 22.04 0.43 1.18
C VAL A 188 21.67 1.82 0.64
N PRO A 189 22.38 2.90 1.02
CA PRO A 189 22.13 4.21 0.44
C PRO A 189 22.32 4.13 -1.07
N ALA A 190 21.44 4.78 -1.83
CA ALA A 190 21.63 4.90 -3.27
C ALA A 190 23.05 5.48 -3.51
N PRO A 191 23.83 4.95 -4.47
CA PRO A 191 25.12 5.54 -4.80
C PRO A 191 24.87 7.03 -5.12
N ALA A 192 25.62 7.91 -4.46
CA ALA A 192 25.54 9.34 -4.71
C ALA A 192 25.68 9.54 -6.22
N ALA A 193 24.64 10.08 -6.86
CA ALA A 193 24.69 10.40 -8.27
C ALA A 193 25.88 11.36 -8.46
N GLY A 194 26.92 10.86 -9.13
CA GLY A 194 28.10 11.64 -9.46
C GLY A 194 27.65 12.90 -10.20
N ARG A 195 28.07 14.05 -9.68
CA ARG A 195 27.89 15.36 -10.33
C ARG A 195 28.64 15.42 -11.65
#